data_AF-A0A815TF71-F1
#
_entry.id   AF-A0A815TF71-F1
#
_cell.length_a   1.000
_cell.length_b   1.000
_cell.length_c   1.000
_cell.angle_alpha   90.00
_cell.angle_beta   90.00
_cell.angle_gamma   90.00
#
_symmetry.space_group_name_H-M   'P 1'
#
loop_
_entity.id
_entity.type
_entity.pdbx_description
1 polymer ?
#
loop_
_entity_poly.entity_id
_entity_poly.type
_entity_poly.pdbx_seq_one_letter_code
_entity_poly.pdbx_strand_id
1 'polypeptide(L)'
;MDILQLTELTDDMMNLSHEDFYDFIETALNKDLCDLFRLQSVRDMSSLSSITVDELTAVLKCIVESSSIRRILGFVSTDGKFHLRIGFRVTLERLISFAKSKTNSYVKNYELKRDQLEHDLPDKLTEVWKQGPMSSGISDIPILIPWMKNTFENFKKQKNKFTYDNLIQQFALLLFILGGRNCYEFLRLNLPAALCHVSNVELLMRNNEQKILECEFRFQLIKEYCKSNNCNYVFSSEDATRCISRIDYDAQSDSFIGFSSCLVNGLPQPNFFQTNKFDELKLWFDTFDKSAYINLHMIQSVAP
;
A
#
# COMPACT_ATOMS: atom_id res chain seq x y z
N MET A 1 41.08 14.45 -17.29
CA MET A 1 39.62 14.50 -17.12
C MET A 1 39.43 14.79 -15.64
N ASP A 2 39.16 16.05 -15.31
CA ASP A 2 38.99 16.48 -13.93
C ASP A 2 37.69 15.85 -13.43
N ILE A 3 37.82 14.81 -12.60
CA ILE A 3 36.72 14.25 -11.86
C ILE A 3 36.22 15.39 -10.98
N LEU A 4 35.02 15.91 -11.26
CA LEU A 4 34.31 16.83 -10.36
C LEU A 4 34.48 16.31 -8.94
N GLN A 5 35.00 17.15 -8.04
CA GLN A 5 35.20 16.72 -6.67
C GLN A 5 33.82 16.36 -6.12
N LEU A 6 33.55 15.06 -5.93
CA LEU A 6 32.31 14.51 -5.36
C LEU A 6 31.93 15.15 -4.00
N THR A 7 32.80 16.00 -3.44
CA THR A 7 32.61 16.80 -2.24
C THR A 7 31.75 18.05 -2.46
N GLU A 8 31.48 18.50 -3.69
CA GLU A 8 30.67 19.71 -3.98
C GLU A 8 29.19 19.41 -4.32
N LEU A 9 28.77 18.15 -4.12
CA LEU A 9 27.45 17.66 -4.52
C LEU A 9 26.36 18.04 -3.49
N THR A 10 25.30 18.71 -3.95
CA THR A 10 24.23 19.29 -3.12
C THR A 10 23.21 18.25 -2.63
N ASP A 11 22.48 18.56 -1.55
CA ASP A 11 21.47 17.66 -0.96
C ASP A 11 20.26 17.39 -1.88
N ASP A 12 20.03 18.23 -2.89
CA ASP A 12 18.95 18.07 -3.89
C ASP A 12 19.11 16.81 -4.75
N MET A 13 20.31 16.22 -4.78
CA MET A 13 20.62 15.06 -5.59
C MET A 13 19.98 13.76 -5.10
N MET A 14 19.56 13.70 -3.84
CA MET A 14 18.82 12.55 -3.30
C MET A 14 17.41 12.44 -3.89
N ASN A 15 16.89 13.52 -4.49
CA ASN A 15 15.56 13.55 -5.11
C ASN A 15 15.59 13.26 -6.62
N LEU A 16 16.77 13.11 -7.22
CA LEU A 16 16.89 12.79 -8.65
C LEU A 16 16.44 11.37 -8.90
N SER A 17 15.63 11.19 -9.94
CA SER A 17 15.15 9.89 -10.38
C SER A 17 15.16 9.78 -11.89
N HIS A 18 15.35 8.57 -12.41
CA HIS A 18 15.27 8.26 -13.83
C HIS A 18 16.23 9.13 -14.68
N GLU A 19 15.71 9.87 -15.67
CA GLU A 19 16.54 10.64 -16.61
C GLU A 19 17.31 11.75 -15.91
N ASP A 20 16.74 12.43 -14.91
CA ASP A 20 17.44 13.47 -14.16
C ASP A 20 18.65 12.89 -13.40
N PHE A 21 18.53 11.65 -12.94
CA PHE A 21 19.66 10.92 -12.33
C PHE A 21 20.71 10.54 -13.38
N TYR A 22 20.31 10.09 -14.56
CA TYR A 22 21.25 9.74 -15.63
C TYR A 22 21.99 10.96 -16.18
N ASP A 23 21.30 12.06 -16.40
CA ASP A 23 21.88 13.33 -16.84
C ASP A 23 22.89 13.85 -15.83
N PHE A 24 22.56 13.73 -14.54
CA PHE A 24 23.48 14.04 -13.46
C PHE A 24 24.74 13.15 -13.51
N ILE A 25 24.59 11.83 -13.63
CA ILE A 25 25.73 10.91 -13.66
C ILE A 25 26.61 11.12 -14.90
N GLU A 26 25.99 11.34 -16.07
CA GLU A 26 26.71 11.62 -17.31
C GLU A 26 27.53 12.91 -17.20
N THR A 27 26.98 13.94 -16.57
CA THR A 27 27.64 15.22 -16.32
C THR A 27 28.74 15.13 -15.25
N ALA A 28 28.48 14.42 -14.15
CA ALA A 28 29.36 14.36 -12.99
C ALA A 28 30.54 13.40 -13.17
N LEU A 29 30.33 12.32 -13.93
CA LEU A 29 31.32 11.28 -14.15
C LEU A 29 31.67 11.19 -15.63
N ASN A 30 30.97 10.32 -16.35
CA ASN A 30 31.06 10.18 -17.80
C ASN A 30 29.90 9.31 -18.31
N LYS A 31 29.71 9.38 -19.62
CA LYS A 31 28.72 8.60 -20.35
C LYS A 31 28.87 7.09 -20.17
N ASP A 32 30.09 6.57 -20.12
CA ASP A 32 30.34 5.12 -20.02
C ASP A 32 29.81 4.52 -18.70
N LEU A 33 29.97 5.24 -17.59
CA LEU A 33 29.40 4.85 -16.29
C LEU A 33 27.88 5.08 -16.25
N CYS A 34 27.37 6.13 -16.89
CA CYS A 34 25.94 6.33 -17.04
C CYS A 34 25.27 5.16 -17.77
N ASP A 35 25.86 4.73 -18.89
CA ASP A 35 25.38 3.59 -19.67
C ASP A 35 25.43 2.27 -18.87
N LEU A 36 26.44 2.09 -18.00
CA LEU A 36 26.48 0.97 -17.06
C LEU A 36 25.29 0.98 -16.09
N PHE A 37 24.96 2.14 -15.52
CA PHE A 37 23.83 2.26 -14.60
C PHE A 37 22.48 2.09 -15.30
N ARG A 38 22.33 2.59 -16.52
CA ARG A 38 21.15 2.34 -17.38
C ARG A 38 20.97 0.85 -17.62
N LEU A 39 22.04 0.14 -17.99
CA LEU A 39 22.01 -1.29 -18.23
C LEU A 39 21.59 -2.08 -16.99
N GLN A 40 22.00 -1.64 -15.81
CA GLN A 40 21.67 -2.27 -14.53
C GLN A 40 20.39 -1.73 -13.89
N SER A 41 19.65 -0.85 -14.59
CA SER A 41 18.44 -0.21 -14.07
C SER A 41 18.63 0.46 -12.70
N VAL A 42 19.82 1.01 -12.44
CA VAL A 42 20.06 1.88 -11.29
C VAL A 42 19.51 3.26 -11.63
N ARG A 43 18.42 3.66 -10.98
CA ARG A 43 17.60 4.82 -11.40
C ARG A 43 17.65 6.01 -10.45
N ASP A 44 18.24 5.85 -9.27
CA ASP A 44 18.29 6.86 -8.23
C ASP A 44 19.44 6.57 -7.25
N MET A 45 19.70 7.55 -6.36
CA MET A 45 20.74 7.44 -5.33
C MET A 45 20.45 6.35 -4.29
N SER A 46 19.19 6.01 -4.05
CA SER A 46 18.80 4.95 -3.11
C SER A 46 19.20 3.57 -3.65
N SER A 47 18.87 3.29 -4.91
CA SER A 47 19.24 2.09 -5.66
C SER A 47 20.76 1.97 -5.71
N LEU A 48 21.46 3.05 -6.02
CA LEU A 48 22.92 3.09 -6.04
C LEU A 48 23.53 2.78 -4.66
N SER A 49 22.94 3.29 -3.58
CA SER A 49 23.42 3.04 -2.22
C SER A 49 23.27 1.59 -1.76
N SER A 50 22.36 0.82 -2.38
CA SER A 50 22.15 -0.59 -2.06
C SER A 50 23.10 -1.56 -2.78
N ILE A 51 23.83 -1.09 -3.80
CA ILE A 51 24.64 -1.93 -4.68
C ILE A 51 26.13 -1.85 -4.29
N THR A 52 26.88 -2.90 -4.63
CA THR A 52 28.34 -2.98 -4.52
C THR A 52 29.04 -2.94 -5.87
N VAL A 53 30.32 -2.55 -5.88
CA VAL A 53 31.11 -2.54 -7.13
C VAL A 53 31.26 -3.93 -7.72
N ASP A 54 31.30 -4.97 -6.89
CA ASP A 54 31.41 -6.36 -7.35
C ASP A 54 30.13 -6.83 -8.04
N GLU A 55 28.95 -6.42 -7.55
CA GLU A 55 27.66 -6.64 -8.22
C GLU A 55 27.58 -5.90 -9.55
N LEU A 56 28.01 -4.64 -9.60
CA LEU A 56 28.11 -3.89 -10.85
C LEU A 56 29.03 -4.58 -11.86
N THR A 57 30.14 -5.13 -11.37
CA THR A 57 31.13 -5.83 -12.19
C THR A 57 30.64 -7.21 -12.61
N ALA A 58 29.76 -7.86 -11.85
CA ALA A 58 29.20 -9.17 -12.18
C ALA A 58 28.34 -9.10 -13.45
N VAL A 59 27.55 -8.04 -13.62
CA VAL A 59 26.74 -7.85 -14.84
C VAL A 59 27.64 -7.73 -16.08
N LEU A 60 28.77 -7.03 -15.98
CA LEU A 60 29.74 -6.91 -17.08
C LEU A 60 30.34 -8.26 -17.51
N LYS A 61 30.36 -9.28 -16.64
CA LYS A 61 30.80 -10.64 -16.98
C LYS A 61 29.78 -11.39 -17.86
N CYS A 62 28.50 -11.08 -17.72
CA CYS A 62 27.40 -11.72 -18.43
C CYS A 62 27.10 -11.09 -19.79
N ILE A 63 27.59 -9.88 -20.05
CA ILE A 63 27.40 -9.20 -21.34
C ILE A 63 28.36 -9.78 -22.38
N VAL A 64 27.84 -10.01 -23.60
CA VAL A 64 28.61 -10.46 -24.76
C VAL A 64 29.88 -9.60 -24.95
N GLU A 65 30.99 -10.25 -25.30
CA GLU A 65 32.33 -9.64 -25.47
C GLU A 65 32.36 -8.47 -26.48
N SER A 66 31.34 -8.34 -27.33
CA SER A 66 31.21 -7.30 -28.35
C SER A 66 30.64 -5.98 -27.83
N SER A 67 30.18 -5.89 -26.57
CA SER A 67 29.67 -4.63 -26.04
C SER A 67 30.80 -3.59 -25.89
N SER A 68 30.59 -2.40 -26.46
CA SER A 68 31.49 -1.25 -26.35
C SER A 68 31.80 -0.92 -24.89
N ILE A 69 30.78 -0.97 -24.03
CA ILE A 69 30.86 -0.69 -22.59
C ILE A 69 31.86 -1.63 -21.89
N ARG A 70 31.82 -2.95 -22.16
CA ARG A 70 32.73 -3.91 -21.53
C ARG A 70 34.19 -3.66 -21.92
N ARG A 71 34.45 -3.26 -23.16
CA ARG A 71 35.81 -2.93 -23.66
C ARG A 71 36.36 -1.62 -23.09
N ILE A 72 35.47 -0.66 -22.86
CA ILE A 72 35.85 0.66 -22.32
C ILE A 72 36.12 0.55 -20.81
N LEU A 73 35.22 -0.10 -20.08
CA LEU A 73 35.27 -0.14 -18.61
C LEU A 73 36.30 -1.13 -18.05
N GLY A 74 36.65 -2.19 -18.79
CA GLY A 74 37.54 -3.23 -18.29
C GLY A 74 38.36 -3.94 -19.35
N PHE A 75 39.03 -5.00 -18.93
CA PHE A 75 39.83 -5.87 -19.78
C PHE A 75 39.76 -7.31 -19.26
N VAL A 76 40.06 -8.29 -20.11
CA VAL A 76 40.14 -9.70 -19.74
C VAL A 76 41.60 -10.06 -19.57
N SER A 77 41.98 -10.61 -18.41
CA SER A 77 43.34 -11.11 -18.16
C SER A 77 43.59 -12.44 -18.88
N THR A 78 44.86 -12.85 -18.91
CA THR A 78 45.30 -14.10 -19.57
C THR A 78 44.67 -15.36 -18.99
N ASP A 79 44.13 -15.31 -17.77
CA ASP A 79 43.37 -16.38 -17.10
C ASP A 79 41.86 -16.35 -17.43
N GLY A 80 41.42 -15.50 -18.36
CA GLY A 80 40.03 -15.38 -18.78
C GLY A 80 39.14 -14.57 -17.83
N LYS A 81 39.69 -13.96 -16.76
CA LYS A 81 38.90 -13.15 -15.83
C LYS A 81 38.76 -11.71 -16.30
N PHE A 82 37.56 -11.16 -16.17
CA PHE A 82 37.30 -9.75 -16.44
C PHE A 82 37.69 -8.88 -15.24
N HIS A 83 38.45 -7.83 -15.49
CA HIS A 83 38.88 -6.83 -14.53
C HIS A 83 38.38 -5.45 -14.95
N LEU A 84 37.75 -4.74 -14.02
CA LEU A 84 37.41 -3.34 -14.20
C LEU A 84 38.70 -2.50 -14.13
N ARG A 85 38.86 -1.49 -15.00
CA ARG A 85 40.02 -0.60 -14.93
C ARG A 85 40.00 0.13 -13.59
N ILE A 86 41.18 0.28 -12.98
CA ILE A 86 41.30 0.77 -11.60
C ILE A 86 40.68 2.15 -11.39
N GLY A 87 40.75 3.04 -12.40
CA GLY A 87 40.13 4.37 -12.34
C GLY A 87 38.60 4.31 -12.22
N PHE A 88 37.95 3.43 -12.98
CA PHE A 88 36.50 3.23 -12.86
C PHE A 88 36.13 2.57 -11.52
N ARG A 89 36.93 1.60 -11.06
CA ARG A 89 36.73 0.95 -9.76
C ARG A 89 36.74 1.95 -8.61
N VAL A 90 37.78 2.78 -8.53
CA VAL A 90 37.92 3.80 -7.48
C VAL A 90 36.78 4.83 -7.56
N THR A 91 36.38 5.22 -8.77
CA THR A 91 35.28 6.17 -8.99
C THR A 91 33.94 5.60 -8.50
N LEU A 92 33.64 4.34 -8.83
CA LEU A 92 32.44 3.64 -8.37
C LEU A 92 32.44 3.46 -6.85
N GLU A 93 33.57 3.06 -6.24
CA GLU A 93 33.68 2.91 -4.79
C GLU A 93 33.42 4.24 -4.05
N ARG A 94 33.97 5.34 -4.57
CA ARG A 94 33.73 6.69 -4.03
C ARG A 94 32.27 7.12 -4.18
N LEU A 95 31.65 6.88 -5.33
CA LEU A 95 30.27 7.25 -5.57
C LEU A 95 29.30 6.45 -4.68
N ILE A 96 29.50 5.13 -4.57
CA ILE A 96 28.66 4.26 -3.75
C ILE A 96 28.82 4.60 -2.26
N SER A 97 30.06 4.85 -1.80
CA SER A 97 30.29 5.26 -0.41
C SER A 97 29.67 6.63 -0.10
N PHE A 98 29.75 7.57 -1.05
CA PHE A 98 29.07 8.86 -0.96
C PHE A 98 27.55 8.68 -0.83
N ALA A 99 26.93 7.94 -1.76
CA ALA A 99 25.50 7.63 -1.73
C ALA A 99 25.08 6.99 -0.40
N LYS A 100 25.83 5.99 0.09
CA LYS A 100 25.57 5.36 1.40
C LYS A 100 25.63 6.36 2.56
N SER A 101 26.63 7.24 2.59
CA SER A 101 26.79 8.23 3.66
C SER A 101 25.66 9.27 3.68
N LYS A 102 25.22 9.71 2.50
CA LYS A 102 24.12 10.67 2.35
C LYS A 102 22.77 10.04 2.65
N THR A 103 22.48 8.83 2.16
CA THR A 103 21.26 8.08 2.52
C THR A 103 21.14 7.89 4.03
N ASN A 104 22.22 7.47 4.69
CA ASN A 104 22.22 7.28 6.14
C ASN A 104 22.01 8.60 6.92
N SER A 105 22.54 9.71 6.42
CA SER A 105 22.37 11.04 7.03
C SER A 105 20.95 11.58 6.81
N TYR A 106 20.38 11.36 5.63
CA TYR A 106 19.01 11.74 5.30
C TYR A 106 17.99 10.99 6.16
N VAL A 107 18.15 9.66 6.31
CA VAL A 107 17.29 8.83 7.16
C VAL A 107 17.36 9.29 8.63
N LYS A 108 18.55 9.52 9.17
CA LYS A 108 18.72 10.05 10.54
C LYS A 108 18.07 11.43 10.72
N ASN A 109 18.22 12.33 9.76
CA ASN A 109 17.62 13.66 9.81
C ASN A 109 16.08 13.60 9.70
N TYR A 110 15.54 12.66 8.93
CA TYR A 110 14.10 12.42 8.83
C TYR A 110 13.53 11.87 10.15
N GLU A 111 14.21 10.91 10.77
CA GLU A 111 13.84 10.38 12.09
C GLU A 111 13.88 11.46 13.18
N LEU A 112 14.94 12.28 13.22
CA LEU A 112 15.05 13.41 14.15
C LEU A 112 13.95 14.46 13.94
N LYS A 113 13.64 14.82 12.69
CA LYS A 113 12.54 15.76 12.39
C LYS A 113 11.18 15.18 12.74
N ARG A 114 10.97 13.87 12.56
CA ARG A 114 9.74 13.17 12.94
C ARG A 114 9.54 13.18 14.46
N ASP A 115 10.59 12.89 15.23
CA ASP A 115 10.52 12.92 16.69
C ASP A 115 10.27 14.34 17.23
N GLN A 116 10.86 15.36 16.60
CA GLN A 116 10.57 16.77 16.88
C GLN A 116 9.13 17.15 16.52
N LEU A 117 8.62 16.71 15.36
CA LEU A 117 7.24 16.95 14.97
C LEU A 117 6.26 16.27 15.94
N GLU A 118 6.52 15.03 16.35
CA GLU A 118 5.69 14.31 17.33
C GLU A 118 5.64 15.03 18.68
N HIS A 119 6.69 15.77 19.05
CA HIS A 119 6.77 16.56 20.28
C HIS A 119 6.13 17.95 20.17
N ASP A 120 6.24 18.63 19.03
CA ASP A 120 5.75 20.01 18.83
C ASP A 120 4.31 20.10 18.31
N LEU A 121 3.81 19.05 17.66
CA LEU A 121 2.48 19.02 17.05
C LEU A 121 1.33 19.21 18.08
N PRO A 122 1.38 18.63 19.29
CA PRO A 122 0.37 18.88 20.31
C PRO A 122 0.27 20.36 20.70
N ASP A 123 1.39 21.06 20.84
CA ASP A 123 1.43 22.47 21.23
C ASP A 123 0.93 23.38 20.10
N LYS A 124 1.36 23.13 18.85
CA LYS A 124 0.89 23.88 17.66
C LYS A 124 -0.60 23.69 17.41
N LEU A 125 -1.11 22.46 17.53
CA LEU A 125 -2.54 22.19 17.37
C LEU A 125 -3.36 22.79 18.54
N THR A 126 -2.80 22.83 19.76
CA THR A 126 -3.44 23.49 20.91
C THR A 126 -3.48 25.02 20.73
N GLU A 127 -2.46 25.61 20.11
CA GLU A 127 -2.41 27.03 19.79
C GLU A 127 -3.46 27.39 18.72
N VAL A 128 -3.58 26.57 17.67
CA VAL A 128 -4.65 26.68 16.66
C VAL A 128 -6.04 26.52 17.28
N TRP A 129 -6.20 25.64 18.27
CA TRP A 129 -7.46 25.47 19.00
C TRP A 129 -7.82 26.67 19.87
N LYS A 130 -6.83 27.25 20.56
CA LYS A 130 -7.01 28.45 21.40
C LYS A 130 -7.39 29.68 20.58
N GLN A 131 -6.97 29.74 19.32
CA GLN A 131 -7.38 30.79 18.38
C GLN A 131 -8.85 30.67 17.93
N GLY A 132 -9.56 29.62 18.38
CA GLY A 132 -10.96 29.36 18.06
C GLY A 132 -11.13 28.89 16.61
N PRO A 133 -12.25 28.23 16.27
CA PRO A 133 -12.56 27.95 14.87
C PRO A 133 -12.62 29.28 14.12
N MET A 134 -11.61 29.54 13.29
CA MET A 134 -11.62 30.60 12.29
C MET A 134 -12.89 30.45 11.46
N SER A 135 -13.80 31.42 11.59
CA SER A 135 -15.02 31.60 10.80
C SER A 135 -16.13 30.54 10.94
N SER A 136 -17.35 31.03 10.78
CA SER A 136 -18.66 30.43 11.05
C SER A 136 -19.04 29.24 10.14
N GLY A 137 -18.17 28.25 9.97
CA GLY A 137 -18.46 27.04 9.16
C GLY A 137 -17.80 25.74 9.63
N ILE A 138 -16.82 25.79 10.55
CA ILE A 138 -16.13 24.58 11.06
C ILE A 138 -17.01 23.82 12.07
N SER A 139 -17.93 24.51 12.75
CA SER A 139 -18.92 23.91 13.65
C SER A 139 -19.85 22.91 12.95
N ASP A 140 -19.93 22.97 11.62
CA ASP A 140 -20.90 22.20 10.84
C ASP A 140 -20.34 20.84 10.39
N ILE A 141 -19.06 20.54 10.67
CA ILE A 141 -18.44 19.24 10.40
C ILE A 141 -18.51 18.39 11.68
N PRO A 142 -19.48 17.46 11.80
CA PRO A 142 -19.78 16.79 13.07
C PRO A 142 -18.62 15.97 13.63
N ILE A 143 -17.68 15.56 12.75
CA ILE A 143 -16.58 14.67 13.11
C ILE A 143 -15.30 15.40 13.52
N LEU A 144 -15.11 16.65 13.12
CA LEU A 144 -13.82 17.32 13.29
C LEU A 144 -13.49 17.54 14.77
N ILE A 145 -14.47 18.01 15.57
CA ILE A 145 -14.28 18.26 17.00
C ILE A 145 -14.01 16.95 17.77
N PRO A 146 -14.82 15.87 17.63
CA PRO A 146 -14.52 14.58 18.23
C PRO A 146 -13.16 14.02 17.81
N TRP A 147 -12.82 14.12 16.52
CA TRP A 147 -11.56 13.63 15.97
C TRP A 147 -10.35 14.34 16.58
N MET A 148 -10.38 15.67 16.63
CA MET A 148 -9.32 16.47 17.25
C MET A 148 -9.17 16.12 18.73
N LYS A 149 -10.26 16.08 19.50
CA LYS A 149 -10.24 15.74 20.93
C LYS A 149 -9.59 14.37 21.18
N ASN A 150 -10.01 13.35 20.44
CA ASN A 150 -9.45 12.00 20.59
C ASN A 150 -7.97 11.95 20.22
N THR A 151 -7.58 12.67 19.17
CA THR A 151 -6.18 12.80 18.74
C THR A 151 -5.32 13.40 19.85
N PHE A 152 -5.75 14.52 20.46
CA PHE A 152 -5.05 15.13 21.58
C PHE A 152 -4.95 14.22 22.81
N GLU A 153 -6.03 13.52 23.14
CA GLU A 153 -6.03 12.57 24.25
C GLU A 153 -5.11 11.38 24.00
N ASN A 154 -4.96 10.94 22.74
CA ASN A 154 -4.02 9.89 22.37
C ASN A 154 -2.58 10.38 22.39
N PHE A 155 -2.28 11.63 21.99
CA PHE A 155 -0.94 12.20 22.12
C PHE A 155 -0.42 12.23 23.56
N LYS A 156 -1.30 12.36 24.55
CA LYS A 156 -0.95 12.27 25.98
C LYS A 156 -0.61 10.85 26.44
N LYS A 157 -0.88 9.83 25.62
CA LYS A 157 -0.72 8.41 25.95
C LYS A 157 0.50 7.83 25.23
N GLN A 158 0.97 6.70 25.74
CA GLN A 158 1.96 5.88 25.01
C GLN A 158 1.34 5.29 23.73
N LYS A 159 2.13 5.14 22.66
CA LYS A 159 1.69 4.64 21.34
C LYS A 159 0.85 3.36 21.40
N ASN A 160 1.14 2.46 22.34
CA ASN A 160 0.45 1.18 22.49
C ASN A 160 -0.88 1.28 23.25
N LYS A 161 -1.26 2.47 23.73
CA LYS A 161 -2.46 2.73 24.55
C LYS A 161 -3.44 3.68 23.88
N PHE A 162 -3.31 3.91 22.58
CA PHE A 162 -4.24 4.74 21.84
C PHE A 162 -5.64 4.10 21.83
N THR A 163 -6.65 4.93 22.10
CA THR A 163 -8.04 4.51 22.17
C THR A 163 -8.86 5.44 21.28
N TYR A 164 -9.62 4.85 20.36
CA TYR A 164 -10.38 5.60 19.37
C TYR A 164 -11.87 5.50 19.66
N ASP A 165 -12.55 6.63 19.64
CA ASP A 165 -14.00 6.69 19.77
C ASP A 165 -14.70 6.05 18.55
N ASN A 166 -15.94 5.58 18.71
CA ASN A 166 -16.70 4.87 17.68
C ASN A 166 -16.86 5.69 16.40
N LEU A 167 -17.12 7.00 16.52
CA LEU A 167 -17.21 7.91 15.37
C LEU A 167 -15.91 7.93 14.54
N ILE A 168 -14.75 7.88 15.21
CA ILE A 168 -13.44 7.90 14.55
C ILE A 168 -13.14 6.55 13.91
N GLN A 169 -13.55 5.46 14.58
CA GLN A 169 -13.45 4.12 14.01
C GLN A 169 -14.29 3.98 12.74
N GLN A 170 -15.52 4.51 12.73
CA GLN A 170 -16.39 4.54 11.55
C GLN A 170 -15.80 5.40 10.43
N PHE A 171 -15.22 6.56 10.76
CA PHE A 171 -14.54 7.39 9.78
C PHE A 171 -13.28 6.74 9.21
N ALA A 172 -12.47 6.09 10.06
CA ALA A 172 -11.32 5.34 9.62
C ALA A 172 -11.71 4.21 8.66
N LEU A 173 -12.81 3.51 8.96
CA LEU A 173 -13.39 2.49 8.09
C LEU A 173 -13.82 3.08 6.73
N LEU A 174 -14.56 4.19 6.73
CA LEU A 174 -14.99 4.87 5.49
C LEU A 174 -13.81 5.35 4.66
N LEU A 175 -12.81 5.98 5.30
CA LEU A 175 -11.59 6.44 4.64
C LEU A 175 -10.81 5.27 4.03
N PHE A 176 -10.74 4.13 4.73
CA PHE A 176 -10.09 2.93 4.23
C PHE A 176 -10.83 2.33 3.03
N ILE A 177 -12.16 2.27 3.06
CA ILE A 177 -12.99 1.73 1.97
C ILE A 177 -12.93 2.64 0.73
N LEU A 178 -13.09 3.96 0.91
CA LEU A 178 -13.17 4.92 -0.19
C LEU A 178 -11.79 5.34 -0.73
N GLY A 179 -10.83 5.57 0.17
CA GLY A 179 -9.47 6.00 -0.18
C GLY A 179 -8.51 4.83 -0.46
N GLY A 180 -8.86 3.62 -0.03
CA GLY A 180 -8.01 2.45 -0.13
C GLY A 180 -6.88 2.43 0.90
N ARG A 181 -6.21 1.27 1.00
CA ARG A 181 -5.15 0.99 1.98
C ARG A 181 -4.00 2.00 1.94
N ASN A 182 -3.53 2.37 0.75
CA ASN A 182 -2.37 3.25 0.59
C ASN A 182 -2.66 4.68 1.05
N CYS A 183 -3.82 5.23 0.68
CA CYS A 183 -4.25 6.55 1.14
C CYS A 183 -4.42 6.56 2.66
N TYR A 184 -5.06 5.52 3.20
CA TYR A 184 -5.26 5.38 4.64
C TYR A 184 -3.93 5.33 5.41
N GLU A 185 -3.00 4.47 4.99
CA GLU A 185 -1.67 4.36 5.63
C GLU A 185 -0.87 5.65 5.50
N PHE A 186 -0.89 6.29 4.34
CA PHE A 186 -0.25 7.59 4.14
C PHE A 186 -0.78 8.62 5.16
N LEU A 187 -2.10 8.77 5.28
CA LEU A 187 -2.69 9.71 6.23
C LEU A 187 -2.37 9.33 7.69
N ARG A 188 -2.45 8.04 8.04
CA ARG A 188 -2.15 7.54 9.39
C ARG A 188 -0.70 7.80 9.80
N LEU A 189 0.25 7.64 8.88
CA LEU A 189 1.67 7.87 9.14
C LEU A 189 2.01 9.36 9.27
N ASN A 190 1.30 10.23 8.54
CA ASN A 190 1.49 11.68 8.60
C ASN A 190 0.67 12.37 9.70
N LEU A 191 -0.36 11.71 10.24
CA LEU A 191 -1.19 12.19 11.34
C LEU A 191 -1.13 11.18 12.51
N PRO A 192 -0.03 11.17 13.28
CA PRO A 192 0.13 10.24 14.39
C PRO A 192 -0.98 10.42 15.43
N ALA A 193 -1.37 9.33 16.09
CA ALA A 193 -2.42 9.29 17.13
C ALA A 193 -3.85 9.62 16.66
N ALA A 194 -4.04 10.00 15.39
CA ALA A 194 -5.32 10.46 14.86
C ALA A 194 -6.17 9.37 14.18
N LEU A 195 -5.52 8.31 13.68
CA LEU A 195 -6.18 7.19 13.00
C LEU A 195 -5.69 5.85 13.56
N CYS A 196 -6.59 4.87 13.62
CA CYS A 196 -6.27 3.55 14.14
C CYS A 196 -5.35 2.75 13.20
N HIS A 197 -4.69 1.73 13.74
CA HIS A 197 -3.85 0.84 12.93
C HIS A 197 -4.72 0.07 11.91
N VAL A 198 -4.15 -0.27 10.74
CA VAL A 198 -4.89 -1.02 9.71
C VAL A 198 -5.45 -2.34 10.22
N SER A 199 -4.72 -3.06 11.08
CA SER A 199 -5.24 -4.29 11.71
C SER A 199 -6.52 -4.06 12.52
N ASN A 200 -6.68 -2.89 13.14
CA ASN A 200 -7.91 -2.54 13.85
C ASN A 200 -9.03 -2.22 12.87
N VAL A 201 -8.74 -1.55 11.76
CA VAL A 201 -9.73 -1.32 10.69
C VAL A 201 -10.19 -2.63 10.08
N GLU A 202 -9.27 -3.55 9.78
CA GLU A 202 -9.58 -4.88 9.26
C GLU A 202 -10.40 -5.70 10.28
N LEU A 203 -10.10 -5.58 11.57
CA LEU A 203 -10.91 -6.19 12.63
C LEU A 203 -12.32 -5.59 12.67
N LEU A 204 -12.43 -4.26 12.58
CA LEU A 204 -13.72 -3.57 12.51
C LEU A 204 -14.53 -4.01 11.27
N MET A 205 -13.88 -4.19 10.13
CA MET A 205 -14.51 -4.73 8.91
C MET A 205 -15.06 -6.14 9.14
N ARG A 206 -14.28 -7.02 9.79
CA ARG A 206 -14.68 -8.41 10.06
C ARG A 206 -15.78 -8.51 11.11
N ASN A 207 -15.72 -7.67 12.13
CA ASN A 207 -16.68 -7.65 13.23
C ASN A 207 -17.95 -6.86 12.90
N ASN A 208 -17.98 -6.17 11.76
CA ASN A 208 -19.18 -5.46 11.34
C ASN A 208 -20.28 -6.48 11.03
N GLU A 209 -21.45 -6.30 11.65
CA GLU A 209 -22.61 -7.22 11.58
C GLU A 209 -23.16 -7.40 10.15
N GLN A 210 -22.62 -6.66 9.18
CA GLN A 210 -23.05 -6.68 7.79
C GLN A 210 -22.25 -7.64 6.89
N LYS A 211 -21.54 -8.65 7.41
CA LYS A 211 -20.83 -9.67 6.59
C LYS A 211 -21.80 -10.35 5.63
N ILE A 212 -21.63 -10.12 4.32
CA ILE A 212 -22.46 -10.74 3.27
C ILE A 212 -22.13 -12.23 3.24
N LEU A 213 -23.14 -13.07 3.45
CA LEU A 213 -23.02 -14.52 3.35
C LEU A 213 -23.41 -14.97 1.93
N GLU A 214 -22.77 -16.05 1.48
CA GLU A 214 -23.09 -16.66 0.19
C GLU A 214 -24.53 -17.20 0.21
N CYS A 215 -25.25 -17.04 -0.90
CA CYS A 215 -26.64 -17.49 -1.06
C CYS A 215 -27.66 -16.84 -0.09
N GLU A 216 -27.28 -15.79 0.67
CA GLU A 216 -28.19 -15.10 1.58
C GLU A 216 -28.79 -13.84 0.93
N PHE A 217 -30.12 -13.82 0.79
CA PHE A 217 -30.86 -12.63 0.42
C PHE A 217 -31.44 -11.93 1.64
N ARG A 218 -31.01 -10.69 1.90
CA ARG A 218 -31.43 -9.89 3.06
C ARG A 218 -32.74 -9.12 2.82
N PHE A 219 -33.81 -9.83 2.49
CA PHE A 219 -35.13 -9.23 2.23
C PHE A 219 -35.63 -8.33 3.38
N GLN A 220 -35.32 -8.70 4.62
CA GLN A 220 -35.72 -7.92 5.79
C GLN A 220 -35.06 -6.54 5.83
N LEU A 221 -33.76 -6.45 5.52
CA LEU A 221 -33.06 -5.16 5.45
C LEU A 221 -33.59 -4.28 4.32
N ILE A 222 -33.92 -4.87 3.16
CA ILE A 222 -34.54 -4.13 2.05
C ILE A 222 -35.89 -3.57 2.47
N LYS A 223 -36.71 -4.36 3.20
CA LYS A 223 -38.01 -3.92 3.71
C LYS A 223 -37.87 -2.78 4.72
N GLU A 224 -36.89 -2.86 5.62
CA GLU A 224 -36.58 -1.80 6.59
C GLU A 224 -36.11 -0.53 5.89
N TYR A 225 -35.22 -0.66 4.91
CA TYR A 225 -34.77 0.44 4.06
C TYR A 225 -35.92 1.11 3.30
N CYS A 226 -36.87 0.35 2.76
CA CYS A 226 -38.04 0.91 2.09
C CYS A 226 -38.93 1.69 3.06
N LYS A 227 -39.14 1.16 4.27
CA LYS A 227 -39.90 1.85 5.32
C LYS A 227 -39.24 3.15 5.76
N SER A 228 -37.92 3.14 5.99
CA SER A 228 -37.19 4.34 6.45
C SER A 228 -37.19 5.46 5.41
N ASN A 229 -37.23 5.10 4.12
CA ASN A 229 -37.24 6.05 3.00
C ASN A 229 -38.65 6.33 2.45
N ASN A 230 -39.71 5.89 3.13
CA ASN A 230 -41.11 6.04 2.70
C ASN A 230 -41.35 5.60 1.24
N CYS A 231 -40.75 4.47 0.87
CA CYS A 231 -40.73 3.95 -0.49
C CYS A 231 -41.64 2.72 -0.58
N ASN A 232 -42.59 2.74 -1.52
CA ASN A 232 -43.53 1.63 -1.74
C ASN A 232 -43.10 0.67 -2.86
N TYR A 233 -42.23 1.13 -3.76
CA TYR A 233 -41.82 0.38 -4.95
C TYR A 233 -40.31 0.40 -5.12
N VAL A 234 -39.74 -0.75 -5.46
CA VAL A 234 -38.32 -0.87 -5.78
C VAL A 234 -38.17 -1.48 -7.17
N PHE A 235 -37.19 -1.02 -7.92
CA PHE A 235 -36.71 -1.73 -9.09
C PHE A 235 -35.61 -2.69 -8.65
N SER A 236 -35.67 -3.91 -9.14
CA SER A 236 -34.60 -4.89 -8.97
C SER A 236 -34.07 -5.26 -10.35
N SER A 237 -32.75 -5.24 -10.47
CA SER A 237 -32.02 -5.77 -11.62
C SER A 237 -31.08 -6.87 -11.15
N GLU A 238 -30.93 -7.88 -11.99
CA GLU A 238 -30.03 -9.01 -11.78
C GLU A 238 -28.98 -9.00 -12.90
N ASP A 239 -27.72 -9.22 -12.53
CA ASP A 239 -26.63 -9.38 -13.48
C ASP A 239 -25.60 -10.38 -12.94
N ALA A 240 -24.90 -11.10 -13.82
CA ALA A 240 -23.92 -12.10 -13.46
C ALA A 240 -22.52 -11.69 -13.93
N THR A 241 -21.59 -11.54 -12.98
CA THR A 241 -20.20 -11.21 -13.28
C THR A 241 -19.31 -12.44 -13.18
N ARG A 242 -18.48 -12.69 -14.21
CA ARG A 242 -17.52 -13.79 -14.19
C ARG A 242 -16.48 -13.58 -13.09
N CYS A 243 -16.21 -14.60 -12.29
CA CYS A 243 -15.22 -14.57 -11.22
C CYS A 243 -14.12 -15.63 -11.43
N ILE A 244 -13.01 -15.47 -10.70
CA ILE A 244 -11.99 -16.52 -10.62
C ILE A 244 -12.51 -17.56 -9.63
N SER A 245 -12.91 -18.71 -10.16
CA SER A 245 -13.47 -19.81 -9.35
C SER A 245 -12.46 -20.32 -8.34
N ARG A 246 -12.78 -20.14 -7.06
CA ARG A 246 -12.00 -20.66 -5.93
C ARG A 246 -12.95 -21.23 -4.89
N ILE A 247 -12.57 -22.38 -4.34
CA ILE A 247 -13.23 -22.93 -3.16
C ILE A 247 -12.49 -22.41 -1.94
N ASP A 248 -13.23 -21.86 -0.98
CA ASP A 248 -12.69 -21.40 0.29
C ASP A 248 -13.51 -21.98 1.45
N TYR A 249 -12.92 -22.02 2.65
CA TYR A 249 -13.59 -22.52 3.85
C TYR A 249 -13.86 -21.37 4.81
N ASP A 250 -15.13 -21.17 5.16
CA ASP A 250 -15.54 -20.17 6.16
C ASP A 250 -15.65 -20.83 7.54
N ALA A 251 -14.61 -20.65 8.35
CA ALA A 251 -14.53 -21.21 9.69
C ALA A 251 -15.63 -20.69 10.64
N GLN A 252 -16.30 -19.57 10.33
CA GLN A 252 -17.38 -19.04 11.16
C GLN A 252 -18.70 -19.82 10.97
N SER A 253 -18.99 -20.24 9.73
CA SER A 253 -20.20 -20.99 9.38
C SER A 253 -19.96 -22.50 9.26
N ASP A 254 -18.69 -22.93 9.36
CA ASP A 254 -18.26 -24.32 9.12
C ASP A 254 -18.71 -24.83 7.74
N SER A 255 -18.57 -23.96 6.73
CA SER A 255 -19.07 -24.21 5.38
C SER A 255 -18.05 -23.91 4.29
N PHE A 256 -18.19 -24.58 3.14
CA PHE A 256 -17.38 -24.34 1.96
C PHE A 256 -18.10 -23.39 1.00
N ILE A 257 -17.37 -22.39 0.52
CA ILE A 257 -17.85 -21.32 -0.36
C ILE A 257 -17.26 -21.49 -1.76
N GLY A 258 -18.01 -21.13 -2.80
CA GLY A 258 -17.53 -21.10 -4.19
C GLY A 258 -17.90 -22.32 -5.04
N PHE A 259 -18.84 -23.13 -4.56
CA PHE A 259 -19.53 -24.14 -5.37
C PHE A 259 -20.85 -23.57 -5.90
N SER A 260 -21.32 -24.10 -7.02
CA SER A 260 -22.66 -23.75 -7.53
C SER A 260 -23.72 -24.41 -6.65
N SER A 261 -24.43 -23.62 -5.85
CA SER A 261 -25.49 -24.12 -4.96
C SER A 261 -26.76 -24.50 -5.72
N CYS A 262 -27.50 -25.46 -5.18
CA CYS A 262 -28.81 -25.83 -5.70
C CYS A 262 -29.82 -24.70 -5.46
N LEU A 263 -30.71 -24.49 -6.43
CA LEU A 263 -31.79 -23.52 -6.33
C LEU A 263 -33.07 -24.19 -5.79
N VAL A 264 -33.68 -23.58 -4.78
CA VAL A 264 -35.00 -23.95 -4.25
C VAL A 264 -35.95 -22.78 -4.53
N ASN A 265 -36.99 -23.01 -5.33
CA ASN A 265 -37.90 -21.96 -5.81
C ASN A 265 -37.19 -20.78 -6.49
N GLY A 266 -36.10 -21.07 -7.22
CA GLY A 266 -35.31 -20.05 -7.93
C GLY A 266 -34.33 -19.27 -7.04
N LEU A 267 -34.23 -19.59 -5.75
CA LEU A 267 -33.28 -18.95 -4.83
C LEU A 267 -32.19 -19.95 -4.42
N PRO A 268 -30.93 -19.53 -4.31
CA PRO A 268 -29.86 -20.38 -3.84
C PRO A 268 -30.03 -20.70 -2.35
N GLN A 269 -29.70 -21.91 -1.94
CA GLN A 269 -29.84 -22.34 -0.55
C GLN A 269 -28.61 -21.91 0.29
N PRO A 270 -28.79 -21.13 1.37
CA PRO A 270 -27.69 -20.76 2.26
C PRO A 270 -27.15 -21.97 3.01
N ASN A 271 -25.83 -21.98 3.24
CA ASN A 271 -25.10 -23.02 3.97
C ASN A 271 -25.32 -24.46 3.43
N PHE A 272 -25.56 -24.61 2.13
CA PHE A 272 -25.77 -25.93 1.52
C PHE A 272 -24.55 -26.85 1.70
N PHE A 273 -23.34 -26.31 1.58
CA PHE A 273 -22.08 -27.04 1.74
C PHE A 273 -21.51 -26.92 3.15
N GLN A 274 -22.37 -27.06 4.17
CA GLN A 274 -21.97 -27.12 5.57
C GLN A 274 -21.71 -28.56 5.98
N THR A 275 -20.49 -28.90 6.36
CA THR A 275 -20.14 -30.24 6.86
C THR A 275 -18.90 -30.20 7.75
N ASN A 276 -18.87 -31.11 8.72
CA ASN A 276 -17.71 -31.40 9.54
C ASN A 276 -16.95 -32.67 9.10
N LYS A 277 -17.31 -33.27 7.96
CA LYS A 277 -16.72 -34.52 7.45
C LYS A 277 -15.89 -34.29 6.20
N PHE A 278 -14.64 -34.75 6.24
CA PHE A 278 -13.74 -34.66 5.09
C PHE A 278 -14.22 -35.46 3.88
N ASP A 279 -14.83 -36.64 4.10
CA ASP A 279 -15.32 -37.48 3.00
C ASP A 279 -16.45 -36.80 2.21
N GLU A 280 -17.29 -36.03 2.91
CA GLU A 280 -18.39 -35.28 2.31
C GLU A 280 -17.86 -34.10 1.49
N LEU A 281 -16.87 -33.37 2.02
CA LEU A 281 -16.13 -32.37 1.26
C LEU A 281 -15.50 -32.95 0.00
N LYS A 282 -14.84 -34.11 0.11
CA LYS A 282 -14.16 -34.75 -1.02
C LYS A 282 -15.18 -35.12 -2.10
N LEU A 283 -16.31 -35.70 -1.71
CA LEU A 283 -17.41 -35.99 -2.61
C LEU A 283 -17.89 -34.71 -3.31
N TRP A 284 -18.07 -33.60 -2.59
CA TRP A 284 -18.51 -32.35 -3.19
C TRP A 284 -17.49 -31.76 -4.16
N PHE A 285 -16.21 -31.81 -3.81
CA PHE A 285 -15.12 -31.32 -4.66
C PHE A 285 -15.04 -32.08 -5.99
N ASP A 286 -15.31 -33.38 -5.98
CA ASP A 286 -15.27 -34.23 -7.16
C ASP A 286 -16.59 -34.18 -7.98
N THR A 287 -17.71 -33.80 -7.35
CA THR A 287 -19.06 -33.88 -7.96
C THR A 287 -19.61 -32.53 -8.41
N PHE A 288 -19.35 -31.45 -7.67
CA PHE A 288 -19.95 -30.13 -7.93
C PHE A 288 -19.01 -29.22 -8.70
N ASP A 289 -19.57 -28.49 -9.65
CA ASP A 289 -18.85 -27.46 -10.38
C ASP A 289 -18.61 -26.23 -9.51
N LYS A 290 -17.38 -25.70 -9.62
CA LYS A 290 -17.03 -24.42 -9.01
C LYS A 290 -17.82 -23.29 -9.66
N SER A 291 -18.24 -22.32 -8.87
CA SER A 291 -18.94 -21.14 -9.37
C SER A 291 -18.02 -20.33 -10.29
N ALA A 292 -18.40 -20.20 -11.57
CA ALA A 292 -17.69 -19.36 -12.55
C ALA A 292 -18.21 -17.91 -12.57
N TYR A 293 -19.37 -17.67 -11.96
CA TYR A 293 -20.05 -16.39 -11.95
C TYR A 293 -20.55 -16.07 -10.55
N ILE A 294 -20.58 -14.80 -10.21
CA ILE A 294 -21.24 -14.26 -9.04
C ILE A 294 -22.48 -13.52 -9.54
N ASN A 295 -23.64 -13.87 -8.98
CA ASN A 295 -24.89 -13.20 -9.28
C ASN A 295 -25.03 -11.95 -8.39
N LEU A 296 -25.28 -10.81 -8.99
CA LEU A 296 -25.41 -9.52 -8.35
C LEU A 296 -26.84 -9.02 -8.51
N HIS A 297 -27.51 -8.83 -7.39
CA HIS A 297 -28.83 -8.23 -7.35
C HIS A 297 -28.69 -6.79 -6.89
N MET A 298 -29.03 -5.86 -7.77
CA MET A 298 -29.12 -4.44 -7.43
C MET A 298 -30.58 -4.07 -7.20
N ILE A 299 -30.82 -3.32 -6.13
CA ILE A 299 -32.15 -2.86 -5.75
C ILE A 299 -32.08 -1.34 -5.61
N GLN A 300 -32.96 -0.66 -6.33
CA GLN A 300 -33.09 0.79 -6.29
C GLN A 300 -34.50 1.16 -5.83
N SER A 301 -34.58 1.97 -4.77
CA SER A 301 -35.85 2.57 -4.34
C SER A 301 -36.30 3.64 -5.32
N VAL A 302 -37.61 3.69 -5.53
CA VAL A 302 -38.25 4.79 -6.25
C VAL A 302 -38.87 5.69 -5.18
N ALA A 303 -38.25 6.84 -4.96
CA ALA A 303 -38.89 7.87 -4.16
C ALA A 303 -40.20 8.31 -4.85
N PRO A 304 -41.27 8.59 -4.10
CA PRO A 304 -42.51 9.13 -4.66
C PRO A 304 -42.31 10.49 -5.34
#